data_AF-A0A9E0YG14-F1
#
_entry.id   AF-A0A9E0YG14-F1
#
_cell.length_a   1.000
_cell.length_b   1.000
_cell.length_c   1.000
_cell.angle_alpha   90.00
_cell.angle_beta   90.00
_cell.angle_gamma   90.00
#
_symmetry.space_group_name_H-M   'P 1'
#
loop_
_entity.id
_entity.type
_entity.pdbx_description
1 polymer ?
#
loop_
_entity_poly.entity_id
_entity_poly.type
_entity_poly.pdbx_seq_one_letter_code
_entity_poly.pdbx_strand_id
1 'polypeptide(L)'
;MENRREEILELLRLKNRCLDRLMAETRAFLAVAPEALVAERSEDQGPLSAYEAARATILRTLELHDRRISDLIAELPAAERTPEFLANARDEMAQNERLIVAVFNADDIVFRKIADAQSQITKLIQENRKSREILNKFKSASGQTGEEVDRTL
;
A
#
# COMPACT_ATOMS: atom_id res chain seq x y z
N MET A 1 -38.73 11.80 8.47
CA MET A 1 -37.84 11.15 9.45
C MET A 1 -37.36 9.77 8.99
N GLU A 2 -38.04 9.11 8.05
CA GLU A 2 -37.61 7.87 7.36
C GLU A 2 -36.21 7.92 6.70
N ASN A 3 -35.72 9.12 6.40
CA ASN A 3 -34.47 9.36 5.65
C ASN A 3 -33.20 8.87 6.38
N ARG A 4 -33.15 8.92 7.72
CA ARG A 4 -31.91 8.63 8.47
C ARG A 4 -31.52 7.15 8.45
N ARG A 5 -32.51 6.24 8.52
CA ARG A 5 -32.24 4.79 8.49
C ARG A 5 -31.65 4.37 7.15
N GLU A 6 -32.25 4.87 6.07
CA GLU A 6 -31.75 4.60 4.73
C GLU A 6 -30.37 5.23 4.54
N GLU A 7 -30.13 6.45 5.02
CA GLU A 7 -28.82 7.10 4.97
C GLU A 7 -27.74 6.27 5.71
N ILE A 8 -28.04 5.72 6.89
CA ILE A 8 -27.11 4.83 7.61
C ILE A 8 -26.80 3.57 6.79
N LEU A 9 -27.83 2.91 6.24
CA LEU A 9 -27.63 1.70 5.42
C LEU A 9 -26.85 2.01 4.14
N GLU A 10 -27.12 3.14 3.51
CA GLU A 10 -26.38 3.62 2.34
C GLU A 10 -24.91 3.86 2.67
N LEU A 11 -24.61 4.50 3.81
CA LEU A 11 -23.24 4.71 4.25
C LEU A 11 -22.50 3.40 4.56
N LEU A 12 -23.17 2.42 5.17
CA LEU A 12 -22.60 1.08 5.36
C LEU A 12 -22.28 0.40 4.03
N ARG A 13 -23.20 0.47 3.05
CA ARG A 13 -22.96 -0.03 1.68
C ARG A 13 -21.82 0.70 0.99
N LEU A 14 -21.73 2.02 1.16
CA LEU A 14 -20.62 2.84 0.65
C LEU A 14 -19.29 2.44 1.26
N LYS A 15 -19.25 2.15 2.58
CA LYS A 15 -18.03 1.60 3.21
C LYS A 15 -17.63 0.28 2.59
N ASN A 16 -18.57 -0.63 2.34
CA ASN A 16 -18.30 -1.91 1.68
C ASN A 16 -17.71 -1.69 0.27
N ARG A 17 -18.28 -0.77 -0.52
CA ARG A 17 -17.72 -0.38 -1.83
C ARG A 17 -16.32 0.22 -1.73
N CYS A 18 -16.04 1.03 -0.72
CA CYS A 18 -14.70 1.59 -0.49
C CYS A 18 -13.67 0.49 -0.18
N LEU A 19 -14.04 -0.52 0.62
CA LEU A 19 -13.16 -1.65 0.91
C LEU A 19 -12.93 -2.55 -0.32
N ASP A 20 -13.96 -2.79 -1.13
CA ASP A 20 -13.81 -3.49 -2.41
C ASP A 20 -12.87 -2.73 -3.36
N ARG A 21 -13.01 -1.40 -3.43
CA ARG A 21 -12.11 -0.56 -4.21
C ARG A 21 -10.68 -0.64 -3.68
N LEU A 22 -10.48 -0.57 -2.36
CA LEU A 22 -9.15 -0.71 -1.76
C LEU A 22 -8.52 -2.05 -2.16
N MET A 23 -9.27 -3.15 -2.08
CA MET A 23 -8.82 -4.46 -2.55
C MET A 23 -8.46 -4.48 -4.03
N ALA A 24 -9.21 -3.78 -4.89
CA ALA A 24 -8.91 -3.67 -6.30
C ALA A 24 -7.58 -2.92 -6.55
N GLU A 25 -7.36 -1.79 -5.87
CA GLU A 25 -6.10 -1.04 -5.93
C GLU A 25 -4.92 -1.90 -5.43
N THR A 26 -5.10 -2.63 -4.31
CA THR A 26 -4.06 -3.53 -3.78
C THR A 26 -3.71 -4.65 -4.77
N ARG A 27 -4.72 -5.25 -5.42
CA ARG A 27 -4.48 -6.27 -6.46
C ARG A 27 -3.77 -5.70 -7.68
N ALA A 28 -4.17 -4.51 -8.13
CA ALA A 28 -3.53 -3.83 -9.26
C ALA A 28 -2.06 -3.52 -8.95
N PHE A 29 -1.76 -3.03 -7.74
CA PHE A 29 -0.39 -2.82 -7.28
C PHE A 29 0.39 -4.13 -7.23
N LEU A 30 -0.15 -5.19 -6.62
CA LEU A 30 0.53 -6.48 -6.51
C LEU A 30 0.84 -7.14 -7.86
N ALA A 31 0.04 -6.86 -8.90
CA ALA A 31 0.28 -7.35 -10.25
C ALA A 31 1.54 -6.75 -10.89
N VAL A 32 1.94 -5.53 -10.49
CA VAL A 32 3.09 -4.81 -11.04
C VAL A 32 4.26 -4.65 -10.07
N ALA A 33 4.04 -4.94 -8.78
CA ALA A 33 4.99 -4.72 -7.69
C ALA A 33 6.42 -5.29 -7.89
N PRO A 34 6.64 -6.50 -8.47
CA PRO A 34 7.99 -7.06 -8.60
C PRO A 34 8.96 -6.20 -9.41
N GLU A 35 8.45 -5.50 -10.43
CA GLU A 35 9.25 -4.66 -11.34
C GLU A 35 9.17 -3.19 -10.93
N ALA A 36 7.99 -2.75 -10.47
CA ALA A 36 7.72 -1.38 -10.06
C ALA A 36 8.55 -0.92 -8.86
N LEU A 37 8.80 -1.80 -7.89
CA LEU A 37 9.49 -1.44 -6.64
C LEU A 37 11.01 -1.26 -6.82
N VAL A 38 11.59 -1.82 -7.87
CA VAL A 38 13.03 -1.69 -8.18
C VAL A 38 13.29 -0.53 -9.15
N ALA A 39 12.28 -0.18 -9.96
CA ALA A 39 12.38 0.82 -11.01
C ALA A 39 11.95 2.23 -10.61
N GLU A 40 11.65 2.50 -9.33
CA GLU A 40 11.28 3.83 -8.84
C GLU A 40 12.41 4.84 -9.14
N ARG A 41 12.25 5.58 -10.25
CA ARG A 41 13.10 6.72 -10.61
C ARG A 41 12.45 7.98 -10.03
N SER A 42 13.28 8.85 -9.47
CA SER A 42 12.91 9.97 -8.61
C SER A 42 12.05 11.09 -9.24
N GLU A 43 11.52 10.92 -10.45
CA GLU A 43 10.86 11.99 -11.20
C GLU A 43 9.41 11.69 -11.63
N ASP A 44 8.99 10.41 -11.68
CA ASP A 44 7.59 10.03 -11.90
C ASP A 44 6.99 9.45 -10.60
N GLN A 45 5.69 9.68 -10.37
CA GLN A 45 4.95 8.97 -9.32
C GLN A 45 4.98 7.46 -9.63
N GLY A 46 5.92 6.76 -9.00
CA GLY A 46 6.08 5.32 -9.16
C GLY A 46 4.80 4.58 -8.74
N PRO A 47 4.64 3.31 -9.16
CA PRO A 47 3.43 2.56 -8.84
C PRO A 47 3.16 2.40 -7.33
N LEU A 48 4.21 2.43 -6.50
CA LEU A 48 4.07 2.48 -5.05
C LEU A 48 3.49 3.82 -4.59
N SER A 49 4.04 4.94 -5.04
CA SER A 49 3.49 6.28 -4.74
C SER A 49 2.03 6.43 -5.16
N ALA A 50 1.67 5.96 -6.36
CA ALA A 50 0.29 5.98 -6.85
C ALA A 50 -0.63 5.12 -5.99
N TYR A 51 -0.19 3.91 -5.61
CA TYR A 51 -0.93 3.03 -4.70
C TYR A 51 -1.13 3.66 -3.31
N GLU A 52 -0.09 4.24 -2.72
CA GLU A 52 -0.16 4.92 -1.42
C GLU A 52 -1.15 6.09 -1.45
N ALA A 53 -1.11 6.90 -2.51
CA ALA A 53 -2.05 8.00 -2.70
C ALA A 53 -3.50 7.51 -2.78
N ALA A 54 -3.77 6.49 -3.60
CA ALA A 54 -5.11 5.89 -3.73
C ALA A 54 -5.60 5.30 -2.40
N ARG A 55 -4.74 4.55 -1.71
CA ARG A 55 -5.03 3.97 -0.39
C ARG A 55 -5.35 5.05 0.64
N ALA A 56 -4.54 6.11 0.72
CA ALA A 56 -4.75 7.21 1.65
C ALA A 56 -6.09 7.94 1.40
N THR A 57 -6.46 8.17 0.14
CA THR A 57 -7.75 8.76 -0.21
C THR A 57 -8.91 7.87 0.24
N ILE A 58 -8.85 6.57 -0.03
CA ILE A 58 -9.93 5.64 0.33
C ILE A 58 -10.09 5.53 1.85
N LEU A 59 -8.98 5.44 2.60
CA LEU A 59 -9.02 5.41 4.07
C LEU A 59 -9.63 6.67 4.66
N ARG A 60 -9.29 7.85 4.13
CA ARG A 60 -9.92 9.11 4.55
C ARG A 60 -11.43 9.10 4.28
N THR A 61 -11.88 8.57 3.14
CA THR A 61 -13.32 8.43 2.85
C THR A 61 -14.01 7.48 3.83
N LEU A 62 -13.38 6.36 4.18
CA LEU A 62 -13.91 5.42 5.19
C LEU A 62 -14.07 6.10 6.56
N GLU A 63 -13.09 6.87 7.01
CA GLU A 63 -13.17 7.63 8.27
C GLU A 63 -14.32 8.65 8.26
N LEU A 64 -14.55 9.32 7.13
CA LEU A 64 -15.66 10.28 7.00
C LEU A 64 -17.02 9.57 7.10
N HIS A 65 -17.17 8.42 6.46
CA HIS A 65 -18.38 7.61 6.59
C HIS A 65 -18.58 7.13 8.03
N ASP A 66 -17.53 6.69 8.72
CA ASP A 66 -17.62 6.24 10.12
C ASP A 66 -18.09 7.35 11.07
N ARG A 67 -17.56 8.55 10.91
CA ARG A 67 -18.02 9.72 11.67
C ARG A 67 -19.49 10.00 11.39
N ARG A 68 -19.88 10.04 10.11
CA ARG A 68 -21.27 10.33 9.72
C ARG A 68 -22.25 9.27 10.22
N ILE A 69 -21.90 7.98 10.13
CA ILE A 69 -22.71 6.89 10.67
C ILE A 69 -22.88 7.05 12.18
N SER A 70 -21.79 7.38 12.90
CA SER A 70 -21.83 7.59 14.35
C SER A 70 -22.76 8.73 14.73
N ASP A 71 -22.69 9.86 14.02
CA ASP A 71 -23.57 11.02 14.23
C ASP A 71 -25.05 10.65 13.99
N LEU A 72 -25.33 9.97 12.86
CA LEU A 72 -26.69 9.56 12.52
C LEU A 72 -27.27 8.55 13.52
N ILE A 73 -26.48 7.62 14.02
CA ILE A 73 -26.91 6.65 15.04
C ILE A 73 -27.19 7.35 16.38
N ALA A 74 -26.38 8.35 16.75
CA ALA A 74 -26.59 9.13 17.96
C ALA A 74 -27.90 9.93 17.91
N GLU A 75 -28.26 10.43 16.72
CA GLU A 75 -29.53 11.14 16.48
C GLU A 75 -30.74 10.22 16.25
N LEU A 76 -30.53 8.92 16.02
CA LEU A 76 -31.60 7.98 15.66
C LEU A 76 -32.43 7.56 16.89
N PRO A 77 -33.72 7.93 16.98
CA PRO A 77 -34.58 7.58 18.11
C PRO A 77 -34.73 6.06 18.27
N ALA A 78 -34.90 5.58 19.51
CA ALA A 78 -35.08 4.15 19.78
C ALA A 78 -36.29 3.54 19.05
N ALA A 79 -37.37 4.32 18.87
CA ALA A 79 -38.56 3.90 18.14
C ALA A 79 -38.28 3.60 16.65
N GLU A 80 -37.25 4.21 16.06
CA GLU A 80 -36.86 3.99 14.67
C GLU A 80 -35.92 2.77 14.50
N ARG A 81 -35.39 2.22 15.59
CA ARG A 81 -34.51 1.04 15.57
C ARG A 81 -35.31 -0.26 15.43
N THR A 82 -36.09 -0.33 14.37
CA THR A 82 -36.94 -1.48 14.03
C THR A 82 -36.11 -2.75 13.83
N PRO A 83 -36.65 -3.95 14.12
CA PRO A 83 -35.94 -5.21 13.90
C PRO A 83 -35.39 -5.39 12.48
N GLU A 84 -36.15 -4.97 11.46
CA GLU A 84 -35.74 -5.01 10.05
C GLU A 84 -34.48 -4.18 9.78
N PHE A 85 -34.49 -2.90 10.18
CA PHE A 85 -33.32 -2.02 10.08
C PHE A 85 -32.09 -2.62 10.79
N LEU A 86 -32.25 -3.18 11.99
CA LEU A 86 -31.15 -3.79 12.73
C LEU A 86 -30.62 -5.05 12.05
N ALA A 87 -31.47 -5.85 11.39
CA ALA A 87 -31.04 -7.00 10.61
C ALA A 87 -30.21 -6.55 9.39
N ASN A 88 -30.72 -5.59 8.61
CA ASN A 88 -30.00 -5.06 7.45
C ASN A 88 -28.65 -4.44 7.84
N ALA A 89 -28.60 -3.67 8.93
CA ALA A 89 -27.35 -3.10 9.41
C ALA A 89 -26.34 -4.17 9.83
N ARG A 90 -26.79 -5.25 10.47
CA ARG A 90 -25.93 -6.40 10.83
C ARG A 90 -25.36 -7.10 9.61
N ASP A 91 -26.17 -7.30 8.58
CA ASP A 91 -25.72 -7.96 7.34
C ASP A 91 -24.63 -7.13 6.65
N GLU A 92 -24.84 -5.81 6.54
CA GLU A 92 -23.85 -4.90 5.96
C GLU A 92 -22.57 -4.82 6.80
N MET A 93 -22.68 -4.84 8.13
CA MET A 93 -21.51 -4.90 9.04
C MET A 93 -20.76 -6.23 8.93
N ALA A 94 -21.46 -7.36 8.81
CA ALA A 94 -20.83 -8.66 8.62
C ALA A 94 -20.06 -8.73 7.30
N GLN A 95 -20.57 -8.10 6.24
CA GLN A 95 -19.82 -7.92 4.99
C GLN A 95 -18.59 -7.02 5.19
N ASN A 96 -18.75 -5.92 5.92
CA ASN A 96 -17.66 -4.99 6.23
C ASN A 96 -16.49 -5.70 6.94
N GLU A 97 -16.78 -6.50 7.96
CA GLU A 97 -15.78 -7.28 8.71
C GLU A 97 -15.02 -8.25 7.81
N ARG A 98 -15.71 -8.99 6.93
CA ARG A 98 -15.06 -9.90 5.98
C ARG A 98 -14.12 -9.15 5.04
N LEU A 99 -14.53 -7.99 4.54
CA LEU A 99 -13.72 -7.16 3.65
C LEU A 99 -12.50 -6.58 4.37
N ILE A 100 -12.64 -6.15 5.62
CA ILE A 100 -11.51 -5.69 6.46
C ILE A 100 -10.47 -6.80 6.61
N VAL A 101 -10.89 -8.02 6.93
CA VAL A 101 -9.97 -9.18 7.03
C VAL A 101 -9.28 -9.44 5.69
N ALA A 102 -10.00 -9.35 4.57
CA ALA A 102 -9.42 -9.52 3.24
C ALA A 102 -8.36 -8.44 2.93
N VAL A 103 -8.62 -7.18 3.29
CA VAL A 103 -7.67 -6.07 3.14
C VAL A 103 -6.41 -6.32 3.98
N PHE A 104 -6.54 -6.72 5.25
CA PHE A 104 -5.38 -7.03 6.09
C PHE A 104 -4.50 -8.14 5.50
N ASN A 105 -5.12 -9.22 5.01
CA ASN A 105 -4.39 -10.31 4.37
C ASN A 105 -3.65 -9.86 3.10
N ALA A 106 -4.22 -8.91 2.36
CA ALA A 106 -3.59 -8.35 1.16
C ALA A 106 -2.45 -7.39 1.52
N ASP A 107 -2.61 -6.56 2.55
CA ASP A 107 -1.57 -5.68 3.09
C ASP A 107 -0.36 -6.50 3.57
N ASP A 108 -0.56 -7.65 4.21
CA ASP A 108 0.53 -8.57 4.59
C ASP A 108 1.36 -9.07 3.40
N ILE A 109 0.74 -9.20 2.23
CA ILE A 109 1.44 -9.57 0.98
C ILE A 109 2.22 -8.37 0.45
N VAL A 110 1.61 -7.18 0.46
CA VAL A 110 2.27 -5.93 0.07
C VAL A 110 3.53 -5.69 0.92
N PHE A 111 3.44 -5.81 2.24
CA PHE A 111 4.59 -5.63 3.13
C PHE A 111 5.72 -6.60 2.83
N ARG A 112 5.40 -7.88 2.58
CA ARG A 112 6.40 -8.89 2.18
C ARG A 112 7.08 -8.51 0.87
N LYS A 113 6.33 -8.05 -0.14
CA LYS A 113 6.89 -7.61 -1.41
C LYS A 113 7.81 -6.40 -1.28
N ILE A 114 7.44 -5.44 -0.45
CA ILE A 114 8.29 -4.27 -0.15
C ILE A 114 9.58 -4.71 0.55
N ALA A 115 9.48 -5.59 1.55
CA ALA A 115 10.65 -6.11 2.26
C ALA A 115 11.60 -6.90 1.33
N ASP A 116 11.06 -7.73 0.44
CA ASP A 116 11.83 -8.46 -0.57
C ASP A 116 12.58 -7.49 -1.49
N ALA A 117 11.91 -6.44 -1.98
CA ALA A 117 12.51 -5.42 -2.84
C ALA A 117 13.63 -4.66 -2.11
N GLN A 118 13.43 -4.28 -0.84
CA GLN A 118 14.46 -3.64 -0.01
C GLN A 118 15.70 -4.52 0.17
N SER A 119 15.50 -5.83 0.37
CA SER A 119 16.59 -6.81 0.47
C SER A 119 17.38 -6.90 -0.85
N GLN A 120 16.70 -6.94 -1.98
CA GLN A 120 17.32 -6.97 -3.31
C GLN A 120 18.13 -5.70 -3.59
N ILE A 121 17.57 -4.52 -3.32
CA ILE A 121 18.27 -3.24 -3.48
C ILE A 121 19.54 -3.21 -2.62
N THR A 122 19.47 -3.69 -1.38
CA THR A 122 20.63 -3.76 -0.48
C THR A 122 21.72 -4.67 -1.03
N LYS A 123 21.37 -5.84 -1.59
CA LYS A 123 22.33 -6.73 -2.26
C LYS A 123 22.98 -6.07 -3.46
N LEU A 124 22.19 -5.42 -4.32
CA LEU A 124 22.70 -4.70 -5.49
C LEU A 124 23.68 -3.58 -5.11
N ILE A 125 23.40 -2.83 -4.03
CA ILE A 125 24.32 -1.80 -3.51
C ILE A 125 25.63 -2.43 -3.03
N GLN A 126 25.57 -3.55 -2.29
CA GLN A 126 26.77 -4.24 -1.82
C GLN A 126 27.61 -4.81 -2.97
N GLU A 127 26.98 -5.41 -3.97
CA GLU A 127 27.64 -5.90 -5.18
C GLU A 127 28.28 -4.76 -5.97
N ASN A 128 27.59 -3.63 -6.13
CA ASN A 128 28.14 -2.46 -6.81
C ASN A 128 29.36 -1.89 -6.06
N ARG A 129 29.31 -1.83 -4.72
CA ARG A 129 30.45 -1.42 -3.88
C ARG A 129 31.65 -2.34 -4.07
N LYS A 130 31.44 -3.67 -4.00
CA LYS A 130 32.51 -4.66 -4.24
C LYS A 130 33.11 -4.52 -5.64
N SER A 131 32.28 -4.35 -6.67
CA SER A 131 32.74 -4.13 -8.04
C SER A 131 33.58 -2.84 -8.17
N ARG A 132 33.17 -1.75 -7.51
CA ARG A 132 33.96 -0.51 -7.46
C ARG A 132 35.30 -0.70 -6.74
N GLU A 133 35.33 -1.41 -5.62
CA GLU A 133 36.57 -1.71 -4.90
C GLU A 133 37.53 -2.54 -5.75
N ILE A 134 37.03 -3.57 -6.43
CA ILE A 134 37.82 -4.40 -7.36
C ILE A 134 38.37 -3.52 -8.49
N LEU A 135 37.54 -2.72 -9.14
CA LEU A 135 37.97 -1.81 -10.21
C LEU A 135 39.04 -0.81 -9.74
N ASN A 136 38.90 -0.28 -8.52
CA ASN A 136 39.89 0.62 -7.94
C ASN A 136 41.23 -0.10 -7.69
N LYS A 137 41.20 -1.34 -7.18
CA LYS A 137 42.40 -2.18 -7.00
C LYS A 137 43.11 -2.47 -8.33
N PHE A 138 42.35 -2.77 -9.39
CA PHE A 138 42.90 -2.95 -10.73
C PHE A 138 43.57 -1.66 -11.24
N LYS A 139 42.91 -0.50 -11.13
CA LYS A 139 43.51 0.78 -11.54
C LYS A 139 44.78 1.14 -10.77
N SER A 140 44.84 0.84 -9.46
CA SER A 140 46.03 1.11 -8.66
C SER A 140 47.19 0.14 -8.95
N ALA A 141 46.91 -1.12 -9.31
CA ALA A 141 47.94 -2.08 -9.72
C ALA A 141 48.56 -1.72 -11.09
N SER A 142 47.75 -1.23 -12.03
CA SER A 142 48.23 -0.81 -13.36
C SER A 142 49.11 0.44 -13.34
N GLY A 143 49.01 1.27 -12.30
CA GLY A 143 49.86 2.47 -12.13
C GLY A 143 51.27 2.15 -11.63
N GLN A 144 51.45 1.08 -10.86
CA GLN A 144 52.76 0.68 -10.33
C GLN A 144 53.65 -0.02 -11.35
N THR A 145 53.06 -0.70 -12.35
CA THR A 145 53.83 -1.40 -13.39
C THR A 145 54.34 -0.49 -14.51
N GLY A 146 53.86 0.76 -14.61
CA GLY A 146 54.29 1.72 -15.64
C GLY A 146 55.55 2.51 -15.29
N GLU A 147 55.80 2.78 -14.00
CA GLU A 147 56.96 3.58 -13.56
C GLU A 147 58.22 2.76 -13.25
N GLU A 148 58.12 1.44 -13.04
CA GLU A 148 59.30 0.61 -12.78
C GLU A 148 60.04 0.15 -14.05
N VAL A 149 59.35 0.07 -15.20
CA VAL A 149 59.98 -0.31 -16.48
C VAL A 149 60.83 0.83 -17.05
N ASP A 150 60.47 2.09 -16.77
CA ASP A 150 61.19 3.28 -17.26
C ASP A 150 62.40 3.67 -16.39
N ARG A 151 62.63 2.95 -15.28
CA ARG A 151 63.84 3.10 -14.43
C ARG A 151 64.89 2.03 -14.66
N THR A 152 64.63 1.04 -15.52
CA THR A 152 65.56 -0.08 -15.80
C THR A 152 66.05 -0.15 -17.25
N LEU A 153 65.80 0.88 -18.07
CA LEU A 153 66.43 1.07 -19.38
C LEU A 153 67.34 2.30 -19.36
#